data_AF-A0A0T1WT90-F1
#
_entry.id   AF-A0A0T1WT90-F1
#
_cell.length_a   1.000
_cell.length_b   1.000
_cell.length_c   1.000
_cell.angle_alpha   90.00
_cell.angle_beta   90.00
_cell.angle_gamma   90.00
#
_symmetry.space_group_name_H-M   'P 1'
#
loop_
_entity.id
_entity.type
_entity.pdbx_description
1 polymer ?
#
loop_
_entity_poly.entity_id
_entity_poly.type
_entity_poly.pdbx_seq_one_letter_code
_entity_poly.pdbx_strand_id
1 'polypeptide(L)'
;MKTIVLVLALAASPAAAQQSPAAQQLKVEDMCVKVAKHLLMTDTLHTGVVQSFPELKPPGARLTYSTREGVEKKDMVDTIECQFDQAKAPFGLKRFCLASSCYSAGEKNEENKRRFEEVRTLLEREGL
;
A
#
# COMPACT_ATOMS: atom_id res chain seq x y z
N MET A 1 17.51 -23.40 -67.83
CA MET A 1 17.02 -23.82 -66.49
C MET A 1 17.11 -22.61 -65.57
N LYS A 2 16.01 -21.86 -65.45
CA LYS A 2 15.28 -21.59 -64.19
C LYS A 2 16.13 -20.92 -63.09
N THR A 3 16.12 -19.59 -63.05
CA THR A 3 16.44 -18.82 -61.85
C THR A 3 15.21 -18.00 -61.48
N ILE A 4 14.45 -18.49 -60.51
CA ILE A 4 13.30 -17.80 -59.91
C ILE A 4 13.88 -16.84 -58.88
N VAL A 5 13.71 -15.53 -59.09
CA VAL A 5 14.01 -14.50 -58.09
C VAL A 5 12.78 -14.40 -57.18
N LEU A 6 12.93 -14.86 -55.95
CA LEU A 6 11.88 -14.82 -54.93
C LEU A 6 12.03 -13.52 -54.12
N VAL A 7 11.08 -12.61 -54.29
CA VAL A 7 10.94 -11.38 -53.50
C VAL A 7 10.35 -11.76 -52.14
N LEU A 8 11.10 -11.60 -51.05
CA LEU A 8 10.58 -11.66 -49.68
C LEU A 8 10.22 -10.25 -49.21
N ALA A 9 8.93 -9.96 -49.17
CA ALA A 9 8.35 -8.86 -48.41
C ALA A 9 8.29 -9.27 -46.92
N LEU A 10 9.10 -8.64 -46.08
CA LEU A 10 8.98 -8.76 -44.62
C LEU A 10 8.08 -7.63 -44.10
N ALA A 11 6.87 -8.04 -43.74
CA ALA A 11 5.83 -7.22 -43.15
C ALA A 11 6.24 -6.66 -41.78
N ALA A 12 5.75 -5.45 -41.51
CA ALA A 12 5.92 -4.73 -40.26
C ALA A 12 5.05 -5.29 -39.12
N SER A 13 5.63 -5.24 -37.90
CA SER A 13 4.98 -5.07 -36.58
C SER A 13 4.13 -6.25 -36.04
N PRO A 14 4.10 -6.52 -34.70
CA PRO A 14 3.97 -5.50 -33.66
C PRO A 14 4.79 -5.70 -32.37
N ALA A 15 4.99 -4.56 -31.71
CA ALA A 15 5.09 -4.37 -30.26
C ALA A 15 5.22 -5.64 -29.41
N ALA A 16 6.45 -5.94 -28.98
CA ALA A 16 6.66 -6.64 -27.73
C ALA A 16 6.08 -5.76 -26.61
N ALA A 17 4.81 -6.00 -26.28
CA ALA A 17 4.21 -5.56 -25.04
C ALA A 17 5.07 -6.15 -23.91
N GLN A 18 5.95 -5.30 -23.38
CA GLN A 18 6.67 -5.56 -22.16
C GLN A 18 5.59 -5.71 -21.08
N GLN A 19 5.27 -6.96 -20.76
CA GLN A 19 4.40 -7.30 -19.65
C GLN A 19 5.14 -6.86 -18.39
N SER A 20 4.88 -5.63 -17.94
CA SER A 20 5.08 -5.30 -16.54
C SER A 20 4.36 -6.36 -15.72
N PRO A 21 4.99 -6.94 -14.67
CA PRO A 21 4.29 -7.85 -13.80
C PRO A 21 3.02 -7.12 -13.34
N ALA A 22 1.87 -7.77 -13.48
CA ALA A 22 0.58 -7.20 -13.12
C ALA A 22 0.75 -6.44 -11.81
N ALA A 23 0.67 -5.11 -11.86
CA ALA A 23 0.78 -4.28 -10.67
C ALA A 23 -0.30 -4.80 -9.72
N GLN A 24 0.13 -5.51 -8.67
CA GLN A 24 -0.78 -6.12 -7.72
C GLN A 24 -1.65 -4.98 -7.21
N GLN A 25 -2.94 -5.03 -7.51
CA GLN A 25 -3.83 -3.91 -7.24
C GLN A 25 -3.98 -3.80 -5.73
N LEU A 26 -3.17 -2.93 -5.12
CA LEU A 26 -3.16 -2.72 -3.68
C LEU A 26 -4.55 -2.26 -3.23
N LYS A 27 -4.95 -2.72 -2.05
CA LYS A 27 -6.21 -2.34 -1.40
C LYS A 27 -5.95 -1.43 -0.20
N VAL A 28 -7.02 -0.83 0.30
CA VAL A 28 -6.97 0.06 1.48
C VAL A 28 -6.39 -0.65 2.70
N GLU A 29 -6.74 -1.93 2.92
CA GLU A 29 -6.16 -2.72 4.00
C GLU A 29 -4.67 -3.01 3.83
N ASP A 30 -4.21 -3.30 2.60
CA ASP A 30 -2.78 -3.53 2.31
C ASP A 30 -1.96 -2.27 2.59
N MET A 31 -2.53 -1.11 2.26
CA MET A 31 -1.93 0.19 2.56
C MET A 31 -1.87 0.47 4.05
N CYS A 32 -2.91 0.12 4.82
CA CYS A 32 -2.86 0.29 6.26
C CYS A 32 -1.83 -0.64 6.93
N VAL A 33 -1.61 -1.84 6.39
CA VAL A 33 -0.51 -2.73 6.81
C VAL A 33 0.85 -2.09 6.53
N LYS A 34 1.04 -1.46 5.37
CA LYS A 34 2.28 -0.73 5.05
C LYS A 34 2.53 0.45 6.00
N VAL A 35 1.49 1.24 6.28
CA VAL A 35 1.54 2.33 7.27
C VAL A 35 2.02 1.78 8.62
N ALA A 36 1.45 0.68 9.09
CA ALA A 36 1.85 0.04 10.35
C ALA A 36 3.31 -0.42 10.34
N LYS A 37 3.76 -1.07 9.26
CA LYS A 37 5.14 -1.52 9.13
C LYS A 37 6.15 -0.38 9.16
N HIS A 38 5.87 0.71 8.46
CA HIS A 38 6.73 1.90 8.49
C HIS A 38 6.76 2.56 9.87
N LEU A 39 5.59 2.73 10.49
CA LEU A 39 5.48 3.33 11.83
C LEU A 39 6.23 2.52 12.89
N LEU A 40 6.06 1.19 12.86
CA LEU A 40 6.64 0.26 13.82
C LEU A 40 8.06 -0.17 13.45
N MET A 41 8.58 0.30 12.32
CA MET A 41 9.92 -0.04 11.80
C MET A 41 10.15 -1.55 11.73
N THR A 42 9.18 -2.30 11.19
CA THR A 42 9.24 -3.76 11.09
C THR A 42 8.94 -4.26 9.68
N ASP A 43 9.69 -5.26 9.22
CA ASP A 43 9.42 -5.94 7.95
C ASP A 43 8.24 -6.92 8.08
N THR A 44 8.04 -7.48 9.27
CA THR A 44 7.03 -8.52 9.55
C THR A 44 5.97 -7.98 10.50
N LEU A 45 4.71 -8.09 10.07
CA LEU A 45 3.55 -7.69 10.84
C LEU A 45 2.46 -8.75 10.64
N HIS A 46 2.05 -9.41 11.72
CA HIS A 46 0.94 -10.35 11.69
C HIS A 46 -0.36 -9.59 11.88
N THR A 47 -1.35 -9.83 11.02
CA THR A 47 -2.65 -9.15 11.06
C THR A 47 -3.73 -10.09 11.59
N GLY A 48 -4.61 -9.55 12.43
CA GLY A 48 -5.72 -10.27 13.03
C GLY A 48 -7.02 -9.96 12.31
N VAL A 49 -7.97 -9.34 13.03
CA VAL A 49 -9.25 -8.89 12.49
C VAL A 49 -9.00 -7.66 11.62
N VAL A 50 -9.54 -7.66 10.41
CA VAL A 50 -9.43 -6.55 9.45
C VAL A 50 -10.83 -6.04 9.13
N GLN A 51 -11.01 -4.73 9.20
CA GLN A 51 -12.21 -4.02 8.76
C GLN A 51 -11.77 -2.96 7.76
N SER A 52 -12.17 -3.09 6.51
CA SER A 52 -11.79 -2.19 5.41
C SER A 52 -13.05 -1.58 4.81
N PHE A 53 -13.01 -0.28 4.56
CA PHE A 53 -14.13 0.52 4.08
C PHE A 53 -13.70 1.44 2.92
N PRO A 54 -13.35 0.88 1.75
CA PRO A 54 -12.92 1.67 0.59
C PRO A 54 -14.01 2.61 0.02
N GLU A 55 -15.27 2.37 0.36
CA GLU A 55 -16.42 3.15 -0.07
C GLU A 55 -16.68 4.41 0.77
N LEU A 56 -16.07 4.53 1.95
CA LEU A 56 -16.21 5.70 2.81
C LEU A 56 -15.41 6.90 2.27
N LYS A 57 -15.71 8.09 2.80
CA LYS A 57 -15.05 9.35 2.44
C LYS A 57 -14.59 10.06 3.74
N PRO A 58 -13.32 9.95 4.16
CA PRO A 58 -12.23 9.24 3.49
C PRO A 58 -12.34 7.70 3.57
N PRO A 59 -11.81 6.96 2.58
CA PRO A 59 -11.63 5.52 2.69
C PRO A 59 -10.67 5.19 3.83
N GLY A 60 -10.88 4.05 4.48
CA GLY A 60 -10.03 3.66 5.60
C GLY A 60 -10.12 2.19 5.95
N ALA A 61 -9.19 1.76 6.79
CA ALA A 61 -9.17 0.43 7.37
C ALA A 61 -8.76 0.49 8.84
N ARG A 62 -9.27 -0.47 9.61
CA ARG A 62 -8.86 -0.77 10.98
C ARG A 62 -8.46 -2.23 11.04
N LEU A 63 -7.34 -2.52 11.68
CA LEU A 63 -6.92 -3.90 11.90
C LEU A 63 -6.31 -4.09 13.29
N THR A 64 -6.44 -5.30 13.82
CA THR A 64 -5.58 -5.77 14.92
C THR A 64 -4.27 -6.31 14.36
N TYR A 65 -3.18 -6.19 15.12
CA TYR A 65 -1.88 -6.70 14.71
C TYR A 65 -1.06 -7.27 15.87
N SER A 66 0.02 -7.98 15.51
CA SER A 66 1.14 -8.26 16.41
C SER A 66 2.46 -8.25 15.66
N THR A 67 3.51 -7.78 16.31
CA THR A 67 4.91 -7.93 15.85
C THR A 67 5.57 -9.18 16.40
N ARG A 68 4.90 -9.92 17.30
CA ARG A 68 5.38 -11.17 17.87
C ARG A 68 4.92 -12.35 17.03
N GLU A 69 5.79 -13.33 16.86
CA GLU A 69 5.44 -14.59 16.20
C GLU A 69 4.51 -15.44 17.08
N GLY A 70 3.72 -16.31 16.43
CA GLY A 70 2.90 -17.31 17.11
C GLY A 70 1.69 -16.79 17.90
N VAL A 71 1.38 -15.49 17.84
CA VAL A 71 0.20 -14.92 18.51
C VAL A 71 -1.06 -15.30 17.76
N GLU A 72 -2.03 -15.92 18.44
CA GLU A 72 -3.32 -16.22 17.83
C GLU A 72 -4.12 -14.95 17.56
N LYS A 73 -4.92 -14.94 16.48
CA LYS A 73 -5.69 -13.75 16.07
C LYS A 73 -6.58 -13.17 17.18
N LYS A 74 -7.14 -14.02 18.05
CA LYS A 74 -7.99 -13.60 19.18
C LYS A 74 -7.24 -12.85 20.28
N ASP A 75 -5.92 -13.04 20.36
CA ASP A 75 -5.06 -12.45 21.39
C ASP A 75 -4.30 -11.21 20.86
N MET A 76 -4.52 -10.84 19.58
CA MET A 76 -4.01 -9.60 19.00
C MET A 76 -4.88 -8.42 19.45
N VAL A 77 -4.39 -7.68 20.44
CA VAL A 77 -5.11 -6.55 21.06
C VAL A 77 -4.66 -5.18 20.53
N ASP A 78 -3.46 -5.10 19.95
CA ASP A 78 -2.96 -3.87 19.37
C ASP A 78 -3.73 -3.55 18.09
N THR A 79 -4.15 -2.29 17.94
CA THR A 79 -4.92 -1.84 16.78
C THR A 79 -4.25 -0.68 16.08
N ILE A 80 -4.36 -0.68 14.76
CA ILE A 80 -4.06 0.47 13.92
C ILE A 80 -5.26 0.80 13.04
N GLU A 81 -5.49 2.09 12.87
CA GLU A 81 -6.49 2.65 11.97
C GLU A 81 -5.81 3.57 10.96
N CYS A 82 -6.19 3.50 9.69
CA CYS A 82 -5.64 4.34 8.64
C CYS A 82 -6.76 4.94 7.79
N GLN A 83 -6.55 6.17 7.33
CA GLN A 83 -7.42 6.88 6.41
C GLN A 83 -6.58 7.42 5.25
N PHE A 84 -7.15 7.32 4.06
CA PHE A 84 -6.52 7.73 2.81
C PHE A 84 -7.39 8.73 2.08
N ASP A 85 -6.82 9.51 1.18
CA ASP A 85 -7.57 10.43 0.33
C ASP A 85 -8.34 9.67 -0.76
N GLN A 86 -7.79 8.55 -1.23
CA GLN A 86 -8.35 7.71 -2.29
C GLN A 86 -8.25 6.21 -1.95
N ALA A 87 -9.17 5.41 -2.51
CA ALA A 87 -9.19 3.95 -2.31
C ALA A 87 -8.29 3.19 -3.31
N LYS A 88 -7.56 3.92 -4.17
CA LYS A 88 -6.65 3.40 -5.20
C LYS A 88 -5.45 4.34 -5.30
N ALA A 89 -4.33 3.82 -5.82
CA ALA A 89 -3.11 4.60 -6.02
C ALA A 89 -3.35 5.82 -6.94
N PRO A 90 -2.73 6.98 -6.64
CA PRO A 90 -2.03 7.29 -5.39
C PRO A 90 -3.03 7.44 -4.23
N PHE A 91 -2.86 6.66 -3.17
CA PHE A 91 -3.81 6.57 -2.06
C PHE A 91 -3.86 7.86 -1.25
N GLY A 92 -2.70 8.48 -1.01
CA GLY A 92 -2.57 9.70 -0.20
C GLY A 92 -2.90 9.45 1.27
N LEU A 93 -1.90 9.18 2.11
CA LEU A 93 -2.12 8.97 3.54
C LEU A 93 -2.62 10.26 4.19
N LYS A 94 -3.82 10.22 4.77
CA LYS A 94 -4.48 11.38 5.40
C LYS A 94 -4.29 11.41 6.91
N ARG A 95 -4.47 10.25 7.54
CA ARG A 95 -4.37 10.07 9.00
C ARG A 95 -4.12 8.60 9.31
N PHE A 96 -3.42 8.34 10.40
CA PHE A 96 -3.47 7.03 11.05
C PHE A 96 -3.50 7.18 12.56
N CYS A 97 -4.00 6.16 13.26
CA CYS A 97 -4.02 6.10 14.71
C CYS A 97 -3.47 4.75 15.16
N LEU A 98 -2.55 4.78 16.13
CA LEU A 98 -2.03 3.61 16.82
C LEU A 98 -2.51 3.66 18.27
N ALA A 99 -3.33 2.68 18.65
CA ALA A 99 -4.07 2.73 19.92
C ALA A 99 -4.82 4.07 20.09
N SER A 100 -4.46 4.88 21.09
CA SER A 100 -5.10 6.18 21.40
C SER A 100 -4.41 7.38 20.76
N SER A 101 -3.28 7.19 20.08
CA SER A 101 -2.49 8.27 19.49
C SER A 101 -2.74 8.36 17.99
N CYS A 102 -2.98 9.56 17.49
CA CYS A 102 -3.25 9.80 16.07
C CYS A 102 -2.23 10.74 15.45
N TYR A 103 -2.03 10.56 14.15
CA TYR A 103 -0.96 11.16 13.37
C TYR A 103 -1.56 11.71 12.08
N SER A 104 -1.33 12.99 11.80
CA SER A 104 -1.81 13.66 10.59
C SER A 104 -1.00 14.93 10.33
N ALA A 105 -1.10 15.49 9.12
CA ALA A 105 -0.45 16.76 8.78
C ALA A 105 -0.87 17.94 9.67
N GLY A 106 -2.08 17.88 10.25
CA GLY A 106 -2.63 18.91 11.14
C GLY A 106 -2.44 18.64 12.63
N GLU A 107 -1.57 17.68 13.00
CA GLU A 107 -1.31 17.36 14.41
C GLU A 107 -0.59 18.51 15.13
N LYS A 108 -0.98 18.78 16.38
CA LYS A 108 -0.40 19.87 17.19
C LYS A 108 0.89 19.43 17.89
N ASN A 109 1.01 18.15 18.20
CA ASN A 109 2.23 17.59 18.71
C ASN A 109 3.24 17.45 17.55
N GLU A 110 4.32 18.23 17.59
CA GLU A 110 5.32 18.27 16.52
C GLU A 110 6.01 16.92 16.29
N GLU A 111 6.16 16.08 17.33
CA GLU A 111 6.70 14.74 17.16
C GLU A 111 5.73 13.85 16.39
N ASN A 112 4.44 13.84 16.76
CA ASN A 112 3.44 13.06 16.03
C ASN A 112 3.26 13.57 14.59
N LYS A 113 3.34 14.88 14.38
CA LYS A 113 3.34 15.47 13.03
C LYS A 113 4.55 14.99 12.23
N ARG A 114 5.75 15.00 12.80
CA ARG A 114 6.97 14.48 12.15
C ARG A 114 6.83 13.00 11.83
N ARG A 115 6.31 12.17 12.75
CA ARG A 115 6.07 10.74 12.51
C ARG A 115 5.08 10.50 11.37
N PHE A 116 4.05 11.33 11.26
CA PHE A 116 3.15 11.28 10.11
C PHE A 116 3.89 11.57 8.79
N GLU A 117 4.70 12.63 8.76
CA GLU A 117 5.45 13.02 7.56
C GLU A 117 6.49 11.97 7.16
N GLU A 118 7.17 11.33 8.11
CA GLU A 118 8.08 10.20 7.88
C GLU A 118 7.36 9.05 7.17
N VAL A 119 6.23 8.58 7.72
CA VAL A 119 5.46 7.47 7.14
C VAL A 119 4.90 7.84 5.77
N ARG A 120 4.32 9.04 5.62
CA ARG A 120 3.81 9.51 4.32
C ARG A 120 4.91 9.53 3.26
N THR A 121 6.08 10.07 3.58
CA THR A 121 7.22 10.16 2.66
C THR A 121 7.70 8.77 2.22
N LEU A 122 7.68 7.78 3.12
CA LEU A 122 8.06 6.41 2.78
C LEU A 122 7.07 5.78 1.78
N LEU A 123 5.76 5.97 1.98
CA LEU A 123 4.75 5.50 1.03
C LEU A 123 4.88 6.18 -0.35
N GLU A 124 5.08 7.50 -0.36
CA GLU A 124 5.27 8.26 -1.60
C GLU A 124 6.51 7.77 -2.39
N ARG A 125 7.60 7.42 -1.70
CA ARG A 125 8.81 6.84 -2.32
C ARG A 125 8.56 5.46 -2.93
N GLU A 126 7.61 4.71 -2.40
CA GLU A 126 7.15 3.44 -2.97
C GLU A 126 6.12 3.63 -4.11
N GLY A 127 5.71 4.86 -4.40
CA GLY A 127 4.73 5.20 -5.43
C GLY A 127 3.27 4.95 -5.00
N LEU A 128 2.99 5.02 -3.69
CA LEU A 128 1.71 4.64 -3.09
C LEU A 128 0.92 5.81 -2.52
#